data_AF-A0A0S7Y8K1-F1
#
_entry.id   AF-A0A0S7Y8K1-F1
#
_cell.length_a   1.000
_cell.length_b   1.000
_cell.length_c   1.000
_cell.angle_alpha   90.00
_cell.angle_beta   90.00
_cell.angle_gamma   90.00
#
_symmetry.space_group_name_H-M   'P 1'
#
loop_
_entity.id
_entity.type
_entity.pdbx_description
1 polymer ?
#
loop_
_entity_poly.entity_id
_entity_poly.type
_entity_poly.pdbx_seq_one_letter_code
_entity_poly.pdbx_strand_id
1 'polypeptide(L)'
;MVLTPETVFFAGQPNFGNSSNDAFASYQGQKGAKLVAVAVADGSPRSELDLPAMPVLDGMASAGGRLYLSLKDGTVICLGNDVKQD
;
A
#
# COMPACT_ATOMS: atom_id res chain seq x y z
N MET A 1 -1.31 5.56 -5.57
CA MET A 1 0.16 5.58 -5.45
C MET A 1 0.54 6.90 -4.80
N VAL A 2 1.50 6.94 -3.90
CA VAL A 2 1.91 8.19 -3.23
C VAL A 2 3.43 8.30 -3.29
N LEU A 3 3.94 9.45 -3.73
CA LEU A 3 5.36 9.77 -3.75
C LEU A 3 5.70 10.66 -2.55
N THR A 4 6.72 10.28 -1.80
CA THR A 4 7.42 11.14 -0.82
C THR A 4 8.86 11.37 -1.30
N PRO A 5 9.66 12.24 -0.63
CA PRO A 5 11.03 12.53 -1.10
C PRO A 5 11.91 11.29 -1.32
N GLU A 6 11.76 10.26 -0.48
CA GLU A 6 12.62 9.06 -0.53
C GLU A 6 11.89 7.77 -0.86
N THR A 7 10.55 7.77 -0.83
CA THR A 7 9.78 6.53 -0.92
C THR A 7 8.54 6.69 -1.78
N VAL A 8 8.32 5.72 -2.66
CA VAL A 8 7.07 5.54 -3.38
C VAL A 8 6.26 4.44 -2.70
N PHE A 9 5.01 4.74 -2.41
CA PHE A 9 4.06 3.80 -1.81
C PHE A 9 3.02 3.35 -2.83
N PHE A 10 2.83 2.04 -2.92
CA PHE A 10 1.79 1.39 -3.72
C PHE A 10 0.93 0.51 -2.82
N ALA A 11 -0.38 0.52 -3.03
CA ALA A 11 -1.28 -0.39 -2.35
C ALA A 11 -2.15 -1.10 -3.37
N GLY A 12 -2.28 -2.42 -3.25
CA GLY A 12 -3.09 -3.21 -4.16
C GLY A 12 -2.98 -4.71 -3.91
N GLN A 13 -3.56 -5.48 -4.82
CA GLN A 13 -3.46 -6.93 -4.82
C GLN A 13 -2.03 -7.38 -5.18
N PRO A 14 -1.56 -8.54 -4.66
CA PRO A 14 -0.26 -9.09 -5.05
C PRO A 14 -0.21 -9.44 -6.54
N ASN A 15 0.96 -9.28 -7.17
CA ASN A 15 1.15 -9.61 -8.58
C ASN A 15 1.62 -11.07 -8.75
N PHE A 16 0.83 -11.91 -9.42
CA PHE A 16 1.16 -13.30 -9.76
C PHE A 16 1.37 -13.52 -11.27
N GLY A 17 1.73 -12.46 -12.00
CA GLY A 17 1.82 -12.48 -13.45
C GLY A 17 0.44 -12.36 -14.12
N ASN A 18 0.37 -12.78 -15.39
CA ASN A 18 -0.77 -12.51 -16.27
C ASN A 18 -1.55 -13.74 -16.75
N SER A 19 -1.13 -14.96 -16.38
CA SER A 19 -1.65 -16.18 -17.01
C SER A 19 -1.96 -17.33 -16.03
N SER A 20 -2.11 -17.04 -14.73
CA SER A 20 -2.37 -18.05 -13.70
C SER A 20 -3.74 -17.86 -13.05
N ASN A 21 -4.33 -18.95 -12.55
CA ASN A 21 -5.53 -18.87 -11.70
C ASN A 21 -5.30 -17.98 -10.48
N ASP A 22 -4.07 -17.94 -9.95
CA ASP A 22 -3.70 -17.06 -8.85
C ASP A 22 -3.73 -15.58 -9.24
N ALA A 23 -3.34 -15.23 -10.47
CA ALA A 23 -3.49 -13.88 -10.99
C ALA A 23 -4.96 -13.46 -11.02
N PHE A 24 -5.85 -14.31 -11.56
CA PHE A 24 -7.30 -14.05 -11.56
C PHE A 24 -7.88 -13.94 -10.14
N ALA A 25 -7.51 -14.84 -9.23
CA ALA A 25 -7.94 -14.79 -7.83
C ALA A 25 -7.46 -13.51 -7.15
N SER A 26 -6.25 -13.04 -7.46
CA SER A 26 -5.70 -11.79 -6.94
C SER A 26 -6.48 -10.56 -7.43
N TYR A 27 -6.82 -10.49 -8.72
CA TYR A 27 -7.66 -9.40 -9.25
C TYR A 27 -9.07 -9.38 -8.63
N GLN A 28 -9.58 -10.53 -8.21
CA GLN A 28 -10.85 -10.64 -7.47
C GLN A 28 -10.72 -10.32 -5.97
N GLY A 29 -9.52 -9.96 -5.48
CA GLY A 29 -9.25 -9.64 -4.09
C GLY A 29 -9.14 -10.85 -3.15
N GLN A 30 -9.10 -12.07 -3.70
CA GLN A 30 -9.09 -13.31 -2.91
C GLN A 30 -7.71 -13.64 -2.33
N LYS A 31 -6.66 -12.91 -2.75
CA LYS A 31 -5.28 -13.07 -2.28
C LYS A 31 -4.86 -11.97 -1.29
N GLY A 32 -5.83 -11.20 -0.79
CA GLY A 32 -5.59 -10.08 0.10
C GLY A 32 -5.00 -8.86 -0.62
N ALA A 33 -4.50 -7.91 0.17
CA ALA A 33 -3.88 -6.70 -0.33
C ALA A 33 -2.61 -6.37 0.46
N LYS A 34 -1.67 -5.69 -0.20
CA LYS A 34 -0.43 -5.24 0.39
C LYS A 34 -0.21 -3.75 0.13
N LEU A 35 0.41 -3.10 1.09
CA LEU A 35 1.12 -1.83 0.92
C LEU A 35 2.60 -2.15 0.71
N VAL A 36 3.20 -1.62 -0.34
CA VAL A 36 4.62 -1.78 -0.68
C VAL A 36 5.29 -0.41 -0.67
N ALA A 37 6.41 -0.31 0.03
CA ALA A 37 7.28 0.85 0.05
C ALA A 37 8.51 0.58 -0.82
N VAL A 38 8.82 1.51 -1.72
CA VAL A 38 9.92 1.38 -2.69
C VAL A 38 10.83 2.60 -2.61
N ALA A 39 12.14 2.40 -2.62
CA ALA A 39 13.11 3.49 -2.63
C ALA A 39 13.03 4.30 -3.93
N VAL A 40 12.96 5.63 -3.82
CA VAL A 40 12.97 6.52 -5.00
C VAL A 40 14.30 6.43 -5.76
N ALA A 41 15.41 6.23 -5.05
CA ALA A 41 16.75 6.28 -5.62
C ALA A 41 17.01 5.21 -6.69
N ASP A 42 16.51 3.99 -6.49
CA ASP A 42 16.87 2.83 -7.32
C ASP A 42 15.69 1.85 -7.59
N GLY A 43 14.50 2.12 -7.05
CA GLY A 43 13.35 1.24 -7.21
C GLY A 43 13.41 -0.04 -6.37
N SER A 44 14.35 -0.15 -5.41
CA SER A 44 14.43 -1.32 -4.54
C SER A 44 13.27 -1.36 -3.53
N PRO A 45 12.67 -2.55 -3.27
CA PRO A 45 11.64 -2.69 -2.25
C PRO A 45 12.26 -2.47 -0.86
N ARG A 46 11.65 -1.60 -0.05
CA ARG A 46 12.05 -1.32 1.34
C ARG A 46 11.24 -2.13 2.34
N SER A 47 9.94 -2.25 2.15
CA SER A 47 9.06 -3.01 3.03
C SER A 47 7.72 -3.34 2.38
N GLU A 48 7.07 -4.36 2.93
CA GLU A 48 5.69 -4.72 2.61
C GLU A 48 4.87 -4.86 3.90
N LEU A 49 3.59 -4.51 3.82
CA LEU A 49 2.62 -4.64 4.90
C LEU A 49 1.33 -5.22 4.35
N ASP A 50 0.83 -6.29 4.96
CA ASP A 50 -0.50 -6.82 4.64
C ASP A 50 -1.58 -5.84 5.13
N LEU A 51 -2.53 -5.54 4.26
CA LEU A 51 -3.66 -4.66 4.57
C LEU A 51 -4.86 -5.48 5.05
N PRO A 52 -5.62 -5.00 6.03
CA PRO A 52 -6.78 -5.72 6.57
C PRO A 52 -7.95 -5.82 5.58
N ALA A 53 -7.98 -4.93 4.58
CA ALA A 53 -8.93 -4.92 3.50
C ALA A 53 -8.29 -4.35 2.22
N MET A 54 -8.95 -4.58 1.07
CA MET A 54 -8.50 -4.04 -0.21
C MET A 54 -8.47 -2.50 -0.19
N PRO A 55 -7.44 -1.83 -0.73
CA PRO A 55 -7.42 -0.39 -0.84
C PRO A 55 -8.46 0.11 -1.85
N VAL A 56 -8.97 1.33 -1.62
CA VAL A 56 -9.75 2.08 -2.61
C VAL A 56 -8.80 2.59 -3.70
N LEU A 57 -9.26 2.58 -4.95
CA LEU A 57 -8.51 3.17 -6.06
C LEU A 57 -8.32 4.67 -5.79
N ASP A 58 -7.07 5.13 -5.87
CA ASP A 58 -6.70 6.53 -5.60
C ASP A 58 -7.07 7.04 -4.19
N GLY A 59 -7.23 6.13 -3.23
CA GLY A 59 -7.60 6.45 -1.84
C GLY A 59 -6.43 6.72 -0.90
N MET A 60 -5.27 7.17 -1.40
CA MET A 60 -4.04 7.33 -0.60
C MET A 60 -3.50 8.75 -0.62
N ALA A 61 -3.02 9.23 0.54
CA ALA A 61 -2.34 10.51 0.65
C ALA A 61 -1.24 10.48 1.72
N SER A 62 -0.21 11.33 1.60
CA SER A 62 0.77 11.56 2.65
C SER A 62 0.73 12.99 3.15
N ALA A 63 0.71 13.19 4.45
CA ALA A 63 0.76 14.51 5.08
C ALA A 63 1.33 14.40 6.51
N GLY A 64 2.11 15.39 6.93
CA GLY A 64 2.63 15.46 8.30
C GLY A 64 3.47 14.26 8.73
N GLY A 65 4.27 13.69 7.82
CA GLY A 65 5.09 12.51 8.10
C GLY A 65 4.30 11.20 8.22
N ARG A 66 3.01 11.21 7.84
CA ARG A 66 2.11 10.05 7.91
C ARG A 66 1.55 9.72 6.53
N LEU A 67 1.17 8.46 6.35
CA LEU A 67 0.48 7.92 5.18
C LEU A 67 -0.95 7.53 5.58
N TYR A 68 -1.93 8.01 4.82
CA TYR A 68 -3.34 7.74 5.01
C TYR A 68 -3.87 6.90 3.85
N LEU A 69 -4.59 5.82 4.16
CA LEU A 69 -5.15 4.86 3.20
C LEU A 69 -6.64 4.64 3.48
N SER A 70 -7.49 4.88 2.49
CA SER A 70 -8.90 4.46 2.53
C SER A 70 -9.05 3.02 2.03
N LEU A 71 -9.77 2.20 2.77
CA LEU A 71 -9.97 0.78 2.49
C LEU A 71 -11.43 0.51 2.08
N LYS A 72 -11.65 -0.56 1.30
CA LYS A 72 -12.97 -0.94 0.76
C LYS A 72 -13.96 -1.41 1.82
N ASP A 73 -13.51 -1.70 3.03
CA ASP A 73 -14.36 -2.01 4.19
C ASP A 73 -14.93 -0.75 4.87
N GLY A 74 -14.62 0.44 4.35
CA GLY A 74 -15.10 1.73 4.86
C GLY A 74 -14.18 2.36 5.91
N THR A 75 -13.08 1.69 6.28
CA THR A 75 -12.10 2.24 7.21
C THR A 75 -11.08 3.15 6.53
N VAL A 76 -10.48 4.06 7.30
CA VAL A 76 -9.28 4.81 6.92
C VAL A 76 -8.19 4.49 7.94
N ILE A 77 -7.05 4.00 7.46
CA ILE A 77 -5.89 3.71 8.31
C ILE A 77 -4.84 4.82 8.17
N CYS A 78 -4.11 5.08 9.26
CA CYS A 78 -2.99 6.00 9.31
C CYS A 78 -1.73 5.23 9.71
N LEU A 79 -0.67 5.37 8.92
CA LEU A 79 0.61 4.72 9.13
C LEU A 79 1.70 5.79 9.28
N GLY A 80 2.58 5.59 10.25
CA GLY A 80 3.66 6.53 10.59
C GLY A 80 3.99 6.45 12.06
N ASN A 81 5.16 6.91 12.45
CA ASN A 81 5.56 6.90 13.86
C ASN A 81 4.83 8.00 14.62
N ASP A 82 4.40 7.69 15.83
CA ASP A 82 4.15 8.71 16.83
C ASP A 82 5.51 9.24 17.29
N VAL A 83 5.90 10.41 16.79
CA VAL A 83 6.97 11.16 17.44
C VAL A 83 6.39 11.60 18.77
N LYS A 84 6.81 10.96 19.88
CA LYS A 84 6.68 11.61 21.19
C LYS A 84 7.43 12.93 21.08
N GLN A 85 6.68 14.03 21.13
CA GLN A 85 7.25 15.34 21.30
C GLN A 85 7.74 15.41 22.75
N ASP A 86 9.04 15.22 22.92
CA ASP A 86 9.77 15.54 24.15
C ASP A 86 10.18 17.02 24.11
#